data_AF-A0A953T586-F1
#
_entry.id   AF-A0A953T586-F1
#
_cell.length_a   1.000
_cell.length_b   1.000
_cell.length_c   1.000
_cell.angle_alpha   90.00
_cell.angle_beta   90.00
_cell.angle_gamma   90.00
#
_symmetry.space_group_name_H-M   'P 1'
#
loop_
_entity.id
_entity.type
_entity.pdbx_description
1 polymer ?
#
loop_
_entity_poly.entity_id
_entity_poly.type
_entity_poly.pdbx_seq_one_letter_code
_entity_poly.pdbx_strand_id
1 'polypeptide(L)'
;MTAAEEAPFHSLASRKVTGAKTAVKLIRNADKVSNFCNDVIGDICGVVSGAAGAIIISKLISKGISNNQTILALIVSATIASLTVGGKAIGKNFAMTQSNNIVYKTAWIIETIRLNRK
;
A
#
# COMPACT_ATOMS: atom_id res chain seq x y z
N MET A 1 -14.20 1.55 9.41
CA MET A 1 -13.41 2.11 8.30
C MET A 1 -13.54 3.61 8.36
N THR A 2 -12.43 4.35 8.44
CA THR A 2 -12.45 5.81 8.41
C THR A 2 -12.14 6.21 6.98
N ALA A 3 -13.15 6.14 6.11
CA ALA A 3 -13.05 6.66 4.76
C ALA A 3 -12.88 8.19 4.82
N ALA A 4 -12.14 8.77 3.88
CA ALA A 4 -12.03 10.22 3.77
C ALA A 4 -13.44 10.82 3.61
N GLU A 5 -13.73 11.86 4.38
CA GLU A 5 -15.07 12.45 4.45
C GLU A 5 -15.44 13.10 3.12
N GLU A 6 -16.66 12.86 2.59
CA GLU A 6 -17.06 13.42 1.29
C GLU A 6 -17.25 14.95 1.33
N ALA A 7 -17.59 15.51 2.50
CA ALA A 7 -17.86 16.94 2.71
C ALA A 7 -16.75 17.90 2.24
N PRO A 8 -15.45 17.69 2.58
CA PRO A 8 -14.36 18.52 2.05
C PRO A 8 -14.21 18.42 0.53
N PHE A 9 -14.51 17.26 -0.07
CA PHE A 9 -14.40 17.08 -1.52
C PHE A 9 -15.58 17.65 -2.30
N HIS A 10 -16.78 17.67 -1.71
CA HIS A 10 -17.92 18.41 -2.26
C HIS A 10 -17.65 19.92 -2.32
N SER A 11 -17.01 20.48 -1.29
CA SER A 11 -16.60 21.89 -1.27
C SER A 11 -15.55 22.21 -2.33
N LEU A 12 -14.57 21.32 -2.55
CA LEU A 12 -13.57 21.44 -3.62
C LEU A 12 -14.18 21.28 -5.02
N ALA A 13 -15.16 20.39 -5.18
CA ALA A 13 -15.87 20.19 -6.44
C ALA A 13 -16.73 21.40 -6.82
N SER A 14 -17.39 22.03 -5.84
CA SER A 14 -18.13 23.29 -6.03
C SER A 14 -17.22 24.45 -6.46
N ARG A 15 -15.96 24.46 -5.99
CA ARG A 15 -14.92 25.41 -6.43
C ARG A 15 -14.23 25.02 -7.75
N LYS A 16 -14.72 23.98 -8.45
CA LYS A 16 -14.17 23.45 -9.71
C LYS A 16 -12.67 23.10 -9.64
N VAL A 17 -12.19 22.65 -8.47
CA VAL A 17 -10.79 22.22 -8.33
C VAL A 17 -10.55 20.93 -9.12
N THR A 18 -9.49 20.92 -9.92
CA THR A 18 -9.06 19.77 -10.74
C THR A 18 -8.83 18.55 -9.86
N GLY A 19 -9.36 17.37 -10.23
CA GLY A 19 -9.26 16.15 -9.42
C GLY A 19 -10.37 15.96 -8.39
N ALA A 20 -11.15 17.00 -8.02
CA ALA A 20 -12.14 16.88 -6.95
C ALA A 20 -13.29 15.89 -7.27
N LYS A 21 -13.77 15.88 -8.53
CA LYS A 21 -14.79 14.91 -8.98
C LYS A 21 -14.25 13.47 -8.99
N THR A 22 -12.99 13.31 -9.37
CA THR A 22 -12.30 12.02 -9.37
C THR A 22 -12.08 11.52 -7.94
N ALA A 23 -11.74 12.41 -6.99
CA ALA A 23 -11.61 12.09 -5.57
C ALA A 23 -12.93 11.54 -4.97
N VAL A 24 -14.05 12.20 -5.22
CA VAL A 24 -15.39 11.71 -4.78
C VAL A 24 -15.68 10.33 -5.38
N LYS A 25 -15.31 10.10 -6.64
CA LYS A 25 -15.50 8.79 -7.29
C LYS A 25 -14.62 7.70 -6.68
N LEU A 26 -13.41 8.03 -6.23
CA LEU A 26 -12.53 7.11 -5.51
C LEU A 26 -13.07 6.77 -4.13
N ILE A 27 -13.61 7.74 -3.39
CA ILE A 27 -14.23 7.53 -2.07
C ILE A 27 -15.47 6.65 -2.19
N ARG A 28 -16.35 6.92 -3.16
CA ARG A 28 -17.53 6.07 -3.43
C ARG A 28 -17.20 4.65 -3.84
N ASN A 29 -16.04 4.44 -4.46
CA ASN A 29 -15.56 3.12 -4.87
C ASN A 29 -14.44 2.61 -3.96
N ALA A 30 -14.35 3.11 -2.72
CA ALA A 30 -13.26 2.80 -1.81
C ALA A 30 -13.11 1.28 -1.59
N ASP A 31 -14.20 0.52 -1.56
CA ASP A 31 -14.15 -0.94 -1.42
C ASP A 31 -13.38 -1.61 -2.57
N LYS A 32 -13.62 -1.19 -3.81
CA LYS A 32 -12.91 -1.74 -4.98
C LYS A 32 -11.42 -1.37 -4.97
N VAL A 33 -11.10 -0.13 -4.58
CA VAL A 33 -9.72 0.34 -4.47
C VAL A 33 -9.00 -0.37 -3.32
N SER A 34 -9.70 -0.57 -2.19
CA SER A 34 -9.19 -1.31 -1.04
C SER A 34 -8.89 -2.76 -1.41
N ASN A 35 -9.80 -3.42 -2.15
CA ASN A 35 -9.57 -4.79 -2.60
C ASN A 35 -8.37 -4.89 -3.55
N PHE A 36 -8.19 -3.91 -4.43
CA PHE A 36 -7.00 -3.84 -5.29
C PHE A 36 -5.70 -3.68 -4.47
N CYS A 37 -5.66 -2.75 -3.52
CA CYS A 37 -4.47 -2.52 -2.71
C CYS A 37 -4.19 -3.66 -1.71
N ASN A 38 -5.23 -4.30 -1.20
CA ASN A 38 -5.07 -5.39 -0.24
C ASN A 38 -4.67 -6.70 -0.94
N ASP A 39 -5.34 -7.04 -2.03
CA ASP A 39 -5.16 -8.34 -2.67
C ASP A 39 -4.03 -8.24 -3.71
N VAL A 40 -4.16 -7.39 -4.73
CA VAL A 40 -3.17 -7.36 -5.82
C VAL A 40 -1.80 -6.92 -5.33
N ILE A 41 -1.72 -5.78 -4.62
CA ILE A 41 -0.43 -5.27 -4.14
C ILE A 41 0.10 -6.14 -2.99
N GLY A 42 -0.79 -6.63 -2.13
CA GLY A 42 -0.44 -7.51 -1.01
C GLY A 42 0.13 -8.85 -1.49
N ASP A 43 -0.50 -9.49 -2.47
CA ASP A 43 -0.08 -10.77 -3.03
C ASP A 43 1.27 -10.65 -3.73
N ILE A 44 1.47 -9.61 -4.55
CA ILE A 44 2.76 -9.35 -5.22
C ILE A 44 3.86 -9.15 -4.18
N CYS A 45 3.62 -8.32 -3.16
CA CYS A 45 4.62 -8.08 -2.12
C CYS A 45 4.91 -9.36 -1.34
N GLY A 46 3.89 -10.15 -1.00
CA GLY A 46 4.03 -11.42 -0.30
C GLY A 46 4.87 -12.43 -1.08
N VAL A 47 4.59 -12.60 -2.39
CA VAL A 47 5.33 -13.51 -3.27
C VAL A 47 6.78 -13.06 -3.44
N VAL A 48 7.01 -11.77 -3.73
CA VAL A 48 8.36 -11.24 -3.94
C VAL A 48 9.20 -11.30 -2.66
N SER A 49 8.63 -10.92 -1.52
CA SER A 49 9.32 -11.00 -0.23
C SER A 49 9.60 -12.45 0.19
N GLY A 50 8.68 -13.37 -0.07
CA GLY A 50 8.88 -14.81 0.19
C GLY A 50 9.98 -15.40 -0.68
N ALA A 51 9.99 -15.11 -1.99
CA ALA A 51 11.01 -15.55 -2.92
C ALA A 51 12.40 -14.99 -2.55
N ALA A 52 12.48 -13.69 -2.23
CA ALA A 52 13.71 -13.07 -1.77
C ALA A 52 14.20 -13.68 -0.45
N GLY A 53 13.29 -13.94 0.50
CA GLY A 53 13.59 -14.62 1.76
C GLY A 53 14.18 -16.01 1.54
N ALA A 54 13.61 -16.80 0.63
CA ALA A 54 14.13 -18.13 0.28
C ALA A 54 15.56 -18.07 -0.31
N ILE A 55 15.83 -17.11 -1.21
CA ILE A 55 17.16 -16.91 -1.78
C ILE A 55 18.17 -16.53 -0.69
N ILE A 56 17.78 -15.62 0.22
CA ILE A 56 18.63 -15.21 1.34
C ILE A 56 18.97 -16.42 2.22
N ILE A 57 17.96 -17.24 2.59
CA ILE A 57 18.16 -18.45 3.38
C ILE A 57 19.12 -19.42 2.68
N SER A 58 18.91 -19.69 1.39
CA SER A 58 19.79 -20.57 0.59
C SER A 58 21.25 -20.09 0.58
N LYS A 59 21.45 -18.77 0.49
CA LYS A 59 22.78 -18.17 0.47
C LYS A 59 23.47 -18.20 1.83
N LEU A 60 22.71 -18.04 2.92
CA LEU A 60 23.24 -18.16 4.29
C LEU A 60 23.62 -19.61 4.63
N ILE A 61 22.84 -20.59 4.19
CA ILE A 61 23.16 -22.02 4.35
C ILE A 61 24.48 -22.34 3.63
N SER A 62 24.64 -21.86 2.39
CA SER A 62 25.85 -22.07 1.59
C SER A 62 27.11 -21.44 2.21
N LYS A 63 26.96 -20.43 3.07
CA LYS A 63 28.05 -19.77 3.80
C LYS A 63 28.43 -20.47 5.11
N GLY A 64 27.74 -21.54 5.51
CA GLY A 64 28.04 -22.30 6.72
C GLY A 64 27.69 -21.58 8.03
N ILE A 65 26.80 -20.58 8.00
CA ILE A 65 26.48 -19.74 9.17
C ILE A 65 25.74 -20.51 10.29
N SER A 66 25.00 -21.59 9.96
CA SER A 66 24.24 -22.37 10.95
C SER A 66 23.97 -23.79 10.46
N ASN A 67 24.06 -24.77 11.36
CA ASN A 67 23.74 -26.18 11.09
C ASN A 67 22.22 -26.46 11.12
N ASN A 68 21.42 -25.55 11.71
CA ASN A 68 19.98 -25.70 11.85
C ASN A 68 19.23 -24.79 10.88
N GLN A 69 18.91 -25.32 9.70
CA GLN A 69 18.16 -24.63 8.64
C GLN A 69 16.81 -24.06 9.14
N THR A 70 16.12 -24.78 10.01
CA THR A 70 14.80 -24.40 10.54
C THR A 70 14.85 -23.11 11.35
N ILE A 71 15.87 -22.94 12.19
CA ILE A 71 16.03 -21.74 13.05
C ILE A 71 16.32 -20.52 12.18
N LEU A 72 17.17 -20.69 11.17
CA LEU A 72 17.52 -19.61 10.26
C LEU A 72 16.30 -19.14 9.44
N ALA A 73 15.52 -20.10 8.92
CA ALA A 73 14.28 -19.81 8.20
C ALA A 73 13.24 -19.10 9.10
N LEU A 74 13.14 -19.50 10.37
CA LEU A 74 12.27 -18.87 11.36
C LEU A 74 12.67 -17.41 11.62
N ILE A 75 13.97 -17.14 11.84
CA ILE A 75 14.46 -15.78 12.10
C ILE A 75 14.21 -14.88 10.89
N VAL A 76 14.54 -15.35 9.68
CA VAL A 76 14.34 -14.58 8.44
C VAL A 76 12.86 -14.32 8.20
N SER A 77 12.00 -15.34 8.32
CA SER A 77 10.56 -15.19 8.14
C SER A 77 9.92 -14.29 9.20
N ALA A 78 10.33 -14.42 10.46
CA ALA A 78 9.87 -13.57 11.55
C ALA A 78 10.28 -12.11 11.34
N THR A 79 11.48 -11.85 10.85
CA THR A 79 11.96 -10.50 10.54
C THR A 79 11.18 -9.88 9.38
N ILE A 80 10.93 -10.64 8.31
CA ILE A 80 10.12 -10.19 7.17
C ILE A 80 8.68 -9.91 7.63
N ALA A 81 8.09 -10.80 8.42
CA ALA A 81 6.73 -10.65 8.93
C ALA A 81 6.60 -9.44 9.87
N SER A 82 7.53 -9.26 10.82
CA SER A 82 7.50 -8.14 11.77
C SER A 82 7.67 -6.80 11.05
N LEU A 83 8.57 -6.73 10.07
CA LEU A 83 8.78 -5.52 9.27
C LEU A 83 7.56 -5.20 8.40
N THR A 84 6.93 -6.23 7.79
CA THR A 84 5.75 -6.05 6.95
C THR A 84 4.54 -5.57 7.77
N VAL A 85 4.27 -6.21 8.91
CA VAL A 85 3.14 -5.84 9.79
C VAL A 85 3.41 -4.49 10.47
N GLY A 86 4.63 -4.24 10.93
CA GLY A 86 5.05 -2.96 11.50
C GLY A 86 4.94 -1.81 10.49
N GLY A 87 5.38 -2.04 9.24
CA GLY A 87 5.23 -1.08 8.14
C GLY A 87 3.77 -0.71 7.87
N LYS A 88 2.85 -1.69 7.89
CA LYS A 88 1.40 -1.43 7.75
C LYS A 88 0.87 -0.53 8.87
N ALA A 89 1.28 -0.77 10.11
CA ALA A 89 0.85 0.02 11.25
C ALA A 89 1.32 1.49 11.17
N ILE A 90 2.60 1.69 10.84
CA ILE A 90 3.20 3.02 10.65
C ILE A 90 2.49 3.76 9.51
N GLY A 91 2.31 3.08 8.36
CA GLY A 91 1.66 3.64 7.19
C GLY A 91 0.20 4.03 7.46
N LYS A 92 -0.54 3.23 8.25
CA LYS A 92 -1.93 3.54 8.62
C LYS A 92 -2.04 4.82 9.45
N ASN A 93 -1.15 5.02 10.43
CA ASN A 93 -1.17 6.22 11.26
C ASN A 93 -0.87 7.49 10.44
N PHE A 94 0.11 7.40 9.53
CA PHE A 94 0.43 8.49 8.61
C PHE A 94 -0.72 8.79 7.65
N ALA A 95 -1.33 7.74 7.07
CA ALA A 95 -2.42 7.86 6.12
C ALA A 95 -3.68 8.47 6.73
N MET A 96 -3.99 8.20 7.99
CA MET A 96 -5.14 8.81 8.67
C MET A 96 -4.95 10.32 8.86
N THR A 97 -3.75 10.74 9.29
CA THR A 97 -3.42 12.15 9.56
C THR A 97 -3.43 13.01 8.28
N GLN A 98 -3.14 12.43 7.12
CA GLN A 98 -3.04 13.13 5.83
C GLN A 98 -4.02 12.59 4.76
N SER A 99 -5.10 11.94 5.19
CA SER A 99 -6.06 11.23 4.34
C SER A 99 -6.60 12.09 3.19
N ASN A 100 -7.05 13.31 3.46
CA ASN A 100 -7.56 14.23 2.43
C ASN A 100 -6.50 14.62 1.39
N ASN A 101 -5.26 14.86 1.82
CA ASN A 101 -4.17 15.24 0.92
C ASN A 101 -3.77 14.07 0.01
N ILE A 102 -3.74 12.84 0.56
CA ILE A 102 -3.43 11.62 -0.20
C ILE A 102 -4.51 11.35 -1.26
N VAL A 103 -5.79 11.45 -0.89
CA VAL A 103 -6.91 11.27 -1.83
C VAL A 103 -6.91 12.36 -2.90
N TYR A 104 -6.61 13.61 -2.54
CA TYR A 104 -6.49 14.69 -3.51
C TYR A 104 -5.35 14.47 -4.50
N LYS A 105 -4.15 14.10 -4.02
CA LYS A 105 -2.99 13.83 -4.89
C LYS A 105 -3.24 12.66 -5.83
N THR A 106 -3.81 11.56 -5.32
CA THR A 106 -4.15 10.40 -6.17
C THR A 106 -5.20 10.76 -7.22
N ALA A 107 -6.23 11.50 -6.83
CA ALA A 107 -7.25 11.97 -7.77
C ALA A 107 -6.68 12.93 -8.83
N TRP A 108 -5.78 13.85 -8.44
CA TRP A 108 -5.11 14.78 -9.35
C TRP A 108 -4.23 14.05 -10.36
N ILE A 109 -3.47 13.03 -9.92
CA ILE A 109 -2.65 12.19 -10.82
C ILE A 109 -3.55 11.47 -11.82
N ILE A 110 -4.64 10.84 -11.37
CA ILE A 110 -5.56 10.12 -12.24
C ILE A 110 -6.23 11.06 -13.25
N GLU A 111 -6.66 12.25 -12.82
CA GLU A 111 -7.27 13.27 -13.68
C GLU A 111 -6.25 13.77 -14.72
N THR A 112 -5.01 14.01 -14.33
CA THR A 112 -3.91 14.44 -15.22
C THR A 112 -3.61 13.39 -16.28
N ILE A 113 -3.49 12.11 -15.88
CA ILE A 113 -3.31 10.99 -16.82
C ILE A 113 -4.50 10.90 -17.78
N ARG A 114 -5.73 11.13 -17.29
CA ARG A 114 -6.93 11.10 -18.13
C ARG A 114 -6.98 12.23 -19.15
N LEU A 115 -6.54 13.43 -18.77
CA LEU A 115 -6.46 14.59 -19.66
C LEU A 115 -5.39 14.40 -20.74
N ASN A 116 -4.26 13.78 -20.41
CA ASN A 116 -3.17 13.52 -21.37
C ASN A 116 -3.46 12.36 -22.36
N ARG A 117 -4.57 11.62 -22.19
CA ARG A 117 -5.02 10.59 -23.14
C ARG A 117 -6.11 11.07 -24.10
N LYS A 118 -6.51 12.34 -24.02
CA LYS A 118 -7.44 12.98 -24.96
C LYS A 118 -6.66 13.87 -25.93
#